data_AF-A0A753A8V9-F1
#
_entry.id   AF-A0A753A8V9-F1
#
_cell.length_a   1.000
_cell.length_b   1.000
_cell.length_c   1.000
_cell.angle_alpha   90.00
_cell.angle_beta   90.00
_cell.angle_gamma   90.00
#
_symmetry.space_group_name_H-M   'P 1'
#
loop_
_entity.id
_entity.type
_entity.pdbx_description
1 polymer ?
#
loop_
_entity_poly.entity_id
_entity_poly.type
_entity_poly.pdbx_seq_one_letter_code
_entity_poly.pdbx_strand_id
1 'polypeptide(L)'
;MNTNELSNHRIYRDADLSVINHTAFIQPCDGCHRGLYEMRVIELYRLNKMMPLYLEYESISLDIVGISATKQELFTLVNKGHELCLAEHEKLIALEAELQRLPRPAATPAPQTIKEAQQARNSQEGERYRLRYASLKNQVKAQQEKLSIRQAILALLAPVIDVLLAVEDVELLELRRSLPKSSLDAKAFKEALLNIECADLAWQKMDKLEHALNNVVKKCTYHPEGRINPLWVNPIDEDKRECAEISRDYYGPDMAFIHPVMSADEYLNYMLPIRHQQRAQRLTLEKNAD
;
A
#
# COMPACT_ATOMS: atom_id res chain seq x y z
N MET A 1 15.45 10.95 -31.57
CA MET A 1 14.95 9.56 -31.64
C MET A 1 14.52 9.18 -30.23
N ASN A 2 13.22 8.95 -30.04
CA ASN A 2 12.62 8.50 -28.77
C ASN A 2 13.13 7.10 -28.43
N THR A 3 13.81 6.95 -27.29
CA THR A 3 14.21 5.63 -26.74
C THR A 3 13.15 5.02 -25.83
N ASN A 4 11.97 5.65 -25.68
CA ASN A 4 10.91 5.24 -24.75
C ASN A 4 9.81 4.34 -25.35
N GLU A 5 9.88 3.98 -26.63
CA GLU A 5 8.84 3.15 -27.28
C GLU A 5 9.19 1.64 -27.33
N LEU A 6 10.33 1.25 -26.75
CA LEU A 6 10.73 -0.14 -26.55
C LEU A 6 10.71 -0.51 -25.06
N SER A 7 9.61 -0.20 -24.36
CA SER A 7 9.19 -1.05 -23.23
C SER A 7 8.81 -2.42 -23.81
N ASN A 8 9.86 -3.15 -24.21
CA ASN A 8 9.83 -4.54 -24.61
C ASN A 8 8.93 -5.25 -23.60
N HIS A 9 7.79 -5.75 -24.06
CA HIS A 9 7.00 -6.70 -23.31
C HIS A 9 7.84 -7.99 -23.20
N ARG A 10 8.84 -7.96 -22.33
CA ARG A 10 9.63 -9.14 -21.98
C ARG A 10 8.64 -10.09 -21.37
N ILE A 11 8.42 -11.21 -22.04
CA ILE A 11 7.62 -12.29 -21.48
C ILE A 11 8.48 -12.90 -20.37
N TYR A 12 7.97 -12.89 -19.14
CA TYR A 12 8.61 -13.56 -18.01
C TYR A 12 7.85 -14.84 -17.73
N ARG A 13 8.56 -15.97 -17.68
CA ARG A 13 8.00 -17.25 -17.22
C ARG A 13 7.86 -17.28 -15.70
N ASP A 14 8.73 -16.53 -15.01
CA ASP A 14 8.63 -16.30 -13.57
C ASP A 14 7.51 -15.30 -13.25
N ALA A 15 6.56 -15.75 -12.42
CA ALA A 15 5.37 -14.97 -12.09
C ALA A 15 5.69 -13.74 -11.24
N ASP A 16 6.68 -13.83 -10.35
CA ASP A 16 7.08 -12.70 -9.49
C ASP A 16 7.74 -11.62 -10.36
N LEU A 17 8.65 -12.00 -11.26
CA LEU A 17 9.25 -11.05 -12.23
C LEU A 17 8.22 -10.43 -13.17
N SER A 18 7.23 -11.21 -13.62
CA SER A 18 6.14 -10.68 -14.44
C SER A 18 5.36 -9.60 -13.68
N VAL A 19 5.06 -9.81 -12.39
CA VAL A 19 4.37 -8.80 -11.57
C VAL A 19 5.26 -7.57 -11.40
N ILE A 20 6.52 -7.74 -11.01
CA ILE A 20 7.44 -6.62 -10.73
C ILE A 20 7.63 -5.74 -11.98
N ASN A 21 7.88 -6.36 -13.14
CA ASN A 21 8.21 -5.64 -14.37
C ASN A 21 6.99 -5.11 -15.14
N HIS A 22 5.81 -5.71 -14.97
CA HIS A 22 4.60 -5.28 -15.67
C HIS A 22 3.62 -4.48 -14.80
N THR A 23 3.97 -4.17 -13.55
CA THR A 23 3.11 -3.31 -12.72
C THR A 23 3.13 -1.88 -13.25
N ALA A 24 2.11 -1.52 -14.03
CA ALA A 24 1.95 -0.18 -14.59
C ALA A 24 1.47 0.82 -13.52
N PHE A 25 2.30 1.76 -13.09
CA PHE A 25 1.93 2.79 -12.10
C PHE A 25 0.93 3.80 -12.64
N ILE A 26 0.09 4.32 -11.74
CA ILE A 26 -0.95 5.29 -12.08
C ILE A 26 -0.25 6.62 -12.33
N GLN A 27 -0.45 7.18 -13.53
CA GLN A 27 0.16 8.45 -13.89
C GLN A 27 -0.47 9.61 -13.12
N PRO A 28 0.29 10.68 -12.83
CA PRO A 28 -0.22 11.87 -12.17
C PRO A 28 -1.28 12.54 -13.06
N CYS A 29 -2.55 12.29 -12.74
CA CYS A 29 -3.72 13.12 -13.02
C CYS A 29 -3.77 13.91 -14.34
N ASP A 30 -4.15 13.26 -15.44
CA ASP A 30 -4.73 13.92 -16.63
C ASP A 30 -6.14 13.39 -16.98
N GLY A 31 -6.89 12.87 -16.00
CA GLY A 31 -8.20 12.26 -16.23
C GLY A 31 -9.31 12.73 -15.28
N CYS A 32 -10.50 12.97 -15.83
CA CYS A 32 -11.75 13.24 -15.08
C CYS A 32 -12.34 11.97 -14.42
N HIS A 33 -11.56 10.90 -14.28
CA HIS A 33 -12.05 9.61 -13.81
C HIS A 33 -12.13 9.57 -12.29
N ARG A 34 -13.28 9.09 -11.80
CA ARG A 34 -13.59 8.94 -10.38
C ARG A 34 -12.58 8.02 -9.70
N GLY A 35 -11.90 8.50 -8.66
CA GLY A 35 -11.03 7.68 -7.81
C GLY A 35 -9.52 7.71 -8.12
N LEU A 36 -9.08 8.35 -9.21
CA LEU A 36 -7.64 8.38 -9.57
C LEU A 36 -6.76 9.02 -8.49
N TYR A 37 -7.26 10.08 -7.86
CA TYR A 37 -6.56 10.74 -6.75
C TYR A 37 -6.31 9.75 -5.59
N GLU A 38 -7.36 9.08 -5.13
CA GLU A 38 -7.29 8.12 -4.02
C GLU A 38 -6.33 6.98 -4.35
N MET A 39 -6.44 6.43 -5.56
CA MET A 39 -5.58 5.35 -6.02
C MET A 39 -4.11 5.75 -6.05
N ARG A 40 -3.79 6.94 -6.57
CA ARG A 40 -2.40 7.41 -6.65
C ARG A 40 -1.82 7.71 -5.28
N VAL A 41 -2.59 8.31 -4.37
CA VAL A 41 -2.15 8.54 -2.99
C VAL A 41 -1.85 7.23 -2.26
N ILE A 42 -2.72 6.21 -2.42
CA ILE A 42 -2.51 4.87 -1.87
C ILE A 42 -1.26 4.22 -2.47
N GLU A 43 -1.11 4.31 -3.79
CA GLU A 43 0.04 3.77 -4.52
C GLU A 43 1.35 4.37 -3.98
N LEU A 44 1.46 5.70 -3.90
CA LEU A 44 2.64 6.39 -3.36
C LEU A 44 2.93 6.03 -1.90
N TYR A 45 1.89 5.95 -1.07
CA TYR A 45 2.05 5.55 0.32
C TYR A 45 2.60 4.13 0.46
N ARG A 46 2.06 3.17 -0.30
CA ARG A 46 2.50 1.77 -0.27
C ARG A 46 3.89 1.60 -0.85
N LEU A 47 4.15 2.26 -1.96
CA LEU A 47 5.48 2.36 -2.56
C LEU A 47 6.52 2.86 -1.55
N ASN A 48 6.22 3.93 -0.82
CA ASN A 48 7.07 4.45 0.24
C ASN A 48 7.30 3.42 1.37
N LYS A 49 6.27 2.66 1.75
CA LYS A 49 6.41 1.59 2.76
C LYS A 49 7.26 0.42 2.28
N MET A 50 7.23 0.13 0.99
CA MET A 50 8.02 -0.92 0.36
C MET A 50 9.47 -0.51 0.07
N MET A 51 9.88 0.75 0.30
CA MET A 51 11.22 1.24 -0.05
C MET A 51 12.38 0.35 0.44
N PRO A 52 12.40 -0.15 1.70
CA PRO A 52 13.46 -1.06 2.14
C PRO A 52 13.52 -2.34 1.29
N LEU A 53 12.36 -2.91 0.98
CA LEU A 53 12.24 -4.11 0.16
C LEU A 53 12.69 -3.88 -1.28
N TYR A 54 12.41 -2.70 -1.83
CA TYR A 54 12.91 -2.30 -3.15
C TYR A 54 14.43 -2.16 -3.18
N LEU A 55 15.04 -1.58 -2.15
CA LEU A 55 16.51 -1.48 -2.06
C LEU A 55 17.16 -2.86 -1.98
N GLU A 56 16.55 -3.80 -1.24
CA GLU A 56 17.01 -5.20 -1.22
C GLU A 56 16.89 -5.85 -2.61
N TYR A 57 15.77 -5.68 -3.29
CA TYR A 57 15.58 -6.18 -4.65
C TYR A 57 16.55 -5.55 -5.67
N GLU A 58 16.78 -4.24 -5.60
CA GLU A 58 17.73 -3.51 -6.45
C GLU A 58 19.16 -4.03 -6.25
N SER A 59 19.53 -4.37 -5.00
CA SER A 59 20.82 -5.00 -4.72
C SER A 59 21.01 -6.39 -5.34
N ILE A 60 19.91 -7.07 -5.68
CA ILE A 60 19.91 -8.40 -6.30
C ILE A 60 19.90 -8.28 -7.83
N SER A 61 18.99 -7.47 -8.37
CA SER A 61 18.73 -7.39 -9.81
C SER A 61 19.55 -6.31 -10.53
N LEU A 62 20.06 -5.32 -9.81
CA LEU A 62 20.58 -4.05 -10.32
C LEU A 62 19.56 -3.23 -11.12
N ASP A 63 18.28 -3.62 -11.09
CA ASP A 63 17.19 -2.88 -11.73
C ASP A 63 16.64 -1.82 -10.75
N ILE A 64 16.67 -0.56 -11.18
CA ILE A 64 16.10 0.55 -10.43
C ILE A 64 14.58 0.52 -10.60
N VAL A 65 13.86 0.27 -9.51
CA VAL A 65 12.40 0.47 -9.53
C VAL A 65 12.13 1.96 -9.29
N GLY A 66 11.83 2.68 -10.37
CA GLY A 66 11.59 4.14 -10.37
C GLY A 66 10.29 4.52 -9.67
N ILE A 67 10.35 4.70 -8.35
CA ILE A 67 9.16 4.74 -7.48
C ILE A 67 8.87 6.13 -6.90
N SER A 68 9.82 7.05 -6.97
CA SER A 68 9.71 8.32 -6.26
C SER A 68 8.70 9.26 -6.90
N ALA A 69 7.79 9.78 -6.08
CA ALA A 69 6.93 10.90 -6.47
C ALA A 69 7.79 12.14 -6.73
N THR A 70 7.41 12.92 -7.74
CA THR A 70 8.04 14.24 -7.93
C THR A 70 7.49 15.25 -6.91
N LYS A 71 8.26 16.29 -6.59
CA LYS A 71 7.78 17.41 -5.77
C LYS A 71 6.47 17.98 -6.33
N GLN A 72 6.42 18.27 -7.63
CA GLN A 72 5.25 18.84 -8.30
C GLN A 72 4.00 17.94 -8.19
N GLU A 73 4.19 16.62 -8.29
CA GLU A 73 3.12 15.66 -8.10
C GLU A 73 2.54 15.75 -6.68
N LEU A 74 3.39 15.82 -5.65
CA LEU A 74 2.94 15.94 -4.27
C LEU A 74 2.17 17.23 -4.02
N PHE A 75 2.61 18.36 -4.56
CA PHE A 75 1.83 19.62 -4.48
C PHE A 75 0.45 19.46 -5.11
N THR A 76 0.39 18.86 -6.30
CA THR A 76 -0.86 18.63 -7.01
C THR A 76 -1.82 17.74 -6.21
N LEU A 77 -1.31 16.64 -5.65
CA LEU A 77 -2.11 15.72 -4.84
C LEU A 77 -2.57 16.37 -3.53
N VAL A 78 -1.70 17.07 -2.82
CA VAL A 78 -2.08 17.73 -1.55
C VAL A 78 -3.14 18.80 -1.76
N ASN A 79 -2.96 19.65 -2.77
CA ASN A 79 -3.97 20.65 -3.14
C ASN A 79 -5.31 19.98 -3.47
N LYS A 80 -5.27 18.89 -4.26
CA LYS A 80 -6.49 18.16 -4.60
C LYS A 80 -7.17 17.54 -3.38
N GLY A 81 -6.38 17.00 -2.46
CA GLY A 81 -6.89 16.43 -1.21
C GLY A 81 -7.55 17.48 -0.33
N HIS A 82 -6.97 18.68 -0.24
CA HIS A 82 -7.57 19.82 0.48
C HIS A 82 -8.89 20.26 -0.13
N GLU A 83 -8.97 20.40 -1.45
CA GLU A 83 -10.23 20.69 -2.16
C GLU A 83 -11.33 19.67 -1.81
N LEU A 84 -10.99 18.37 -1.84
CA LEU A 84 -11.93 17.30 -1.54
C LEU A 84 -12.38 17.33 -0.07
N CYS A 85 -11.46 17.60 0.86
CA CYS A 85 -11.79 17.74 2.28
C CYS A 85 -12.70 18.96 2.51
N LEU A 86 -12.41 20.10 1.89
CA LEU A 86 -13.23 21.31 1.97
C LEU A 86 -14.65 21.04 1.47
N ALA A 87 -14.79 20.41 0.31
CA ALA A 87 -16.09 20.09 -0.27
C ALA A 87 -16.94 19.16 0.63
N GLU A 88 -16.33 18.18 1.30
CA GLU A 88 -17.06 17.35 2.27
C GLU A 88 -17.37 18.08 3.58
N HIS A 89 -16.51 19.03 3.99
CA HIS A 89 -16.73 19.86 5.16
C HIS A 89 -17.87 20.87 4.97
N GLU A 90 -17.96 21.51 3.81
CA GLU A 90 -19.07 22.42 3.48
C GLU A 90 -20.43 21.72 3.51
N LYS A 91 -20.50 20.48 3.00
CA LYS A 91 -21.71 19.63 3.09
C LYS A 91 -22.06 19.30 4.54
N LEU A 92 -21.05 19.01 5.37
CA LEU A 92 -21.24 18.74 6.79
C LEU A 92 -21.82 19.96 7.50
N ILE A 93 -21.24 21.15 7.29
CA ILE A 93 -21.71 22.41 7.87
C ILE A 93 -23.18 22.66 7.47
N ALA A 94 -23.54 22.43 6.20
CA ALA A 94 -24.92 22.61 5.74
C ALA A 94 -25.91 21.67 6.46
N LEU A 95 -25.55 20.39 6.63
CA LEU A 95 -26.36 19.40 7.34
C LEU A 95 -26.46 19.70 8.84
N GLU A 96 -25.36 20.14 9.47
CA GLU A 96 -25.33 20.54 10.87
C GLU A 96 -26.19 21.79 11.11
N ALA A 97 -26.13 22.77 10.21
CA ALA A 97 -26.99 23.94 10.25
C ALA A 97 -28.48 23.58 10.09
N GLU A 98 -28.82 22.63 9.22
CA GLU A 98 -30.19 22.09 9.12
C GLU A 98 -30.60 21.39 10.42
N LEU A 99 -29.70 20.61 11.03
CA LEU A 99 -29.97 19.88 12.27
C LEU A 99 -30.15 20.83 13.47
N GLN A 100 -29.42 21.94 13.52
CA GLN A 100 -29.56 22.97 14.55
C GLN A 100 -30.86 23.76 14.42
N ARG A 101 -31.38 23.94 13.20
CA ARG A 101 -32.69 24.58 12.97
C ARG A 101 -33.86 23.71 13.41
N LEU A 102 -33.67 22.39 13.50
CA LEU A 102 -34.67 21.47 13.98
C LEU A 102 -34.76 21.53 15.54
N PRO A 103 -35.93 21.84 16.13
CA PRO A 103 -36.11 21.79 17.59
C PRO A 103 -35.66 20.45 18.18
N ARG A 104 -34.68 20.44 19.10
CA ARG A 104 -34.22 19.17 19.66
C ARG A 104 -35.42 18.39 20.24
N PRO A 105 -35.66 17.12 19.84
CA PRO A 105 -36.79 16.36 20.37
C PRO A 105 -36.69 16.42 21.89
N ALA A 106 -37.74 16.92 22.56
CA ALA A 106 -37.75 16.98 24.01
C ALA A 106 -37.38 15.58 24.52
N ALA A 107 -36.39 15.49 25.41
CA ALA A 107 -36.13 14.30 26.19
C ALA A 107 -37.43 14.05 26.95
N THR A 108 -38.30 13.23 26.37
CA THR A 108 -39.64 13.01 26.90
C THR A 108 -39.36 12.28 28.21
N PRO A 109 -39.74 12.83 29.38
CA PRO A 109 -39.59 12.08 30.62
C PRO A 109 -40.23 10.71 30.40
N ALA A 110 -39.56 9.67 30.87
CA ALA A 110 -40.04 8.30 30.68
C ALA A 110 -41.52 8.26 31.09
N PRO A 111 -42.43 7.84 30.21
CA PRO A 111 -43.86 7.89 30.48
C PRO A 111 -44.13 7.14 31.78
N GLN A 112 -44.74 7.81 32.75
CA GLN A 112 -45.00 7.23 34.06
C GLN A 112 -46.20 6.28 34.01
N THR A 113 -47.03 6.41 32.96
CA THR A 113 -48.19 5.54 32.72
C THR A 113 -48.29 5.04 31.27
N ILE A 114 -49.00 3.92 31.08
CA ILE A 114 -49.26 3.31 29.76
C ILE A 114 -50.07 4.26 28.85
N LYS A 115 -50.97 5.06 29.42
CA LYS A 115 -51.75 6.07 28.68
C LYS A 115 -50.87 7.21 28.15
N GLU A 116 -49.91 7.68 28.94
CA GLU A 116 -48.93 8.70 28.49
C GLU A 116 -48.00 8.15 27.41
N ALA A 117 -47.58 6.88 27.52
CA ALA A 117 -46.79 6.21 26.49
C ALA A 117 -47.56 6.06 25.16
N GLN A 118 -48.87 5.80 25.23
CA GLN A 118 -49.75 5.72 24.06
C GLN A 118 -50.05 7.11 23.47
N GLN A 119 -50.37 8.12 24.28
CA GLN A 119 -50.61 9.49 23.79
C GLN A 119 -49.36 10.13 23.18
N ALA A 120 -48.17 9.91 23.75
CA ALA A 120 -46.91 10.39 23.20
C ALA A 120 -46.47 9.68 21.89
N ARG A 121 -47.04 8.50 21.61
CA ARG A 121 -46.89 7.78 20.33
C ARG A 121 -47.94 8.18 19.27
N ASN A 122 -49.08 8.73 19.69
CA ASN A 122 -50.23 8.93 18.81
C ASN A 122 -50.26 10.28 18.06
N SER A 123 -49.31 11.21 18.31
CA SER A 123 -49.20 12.41 17.47
C SER A 123 -48.41 12.08 16.19
N GLN A 124 -49.09 11.94 15.05
CA GLN A 124 -48.44 11.69 13.75
C GLN A 124 -47.36 12.74 13.42
N GLU A 125 -47.56 14.00 13.83
CA GLU A 125 -46.59 15.08 13.63
C GLU A 125 -45.33 14.91 14.49
N GLY A 126 -45.46 14.50 15.75
CA GLY A 126 -44.31 14.24 16.64
C GLY A 126 -43.47 13.04 16.19
N GLU A 127 -44.10 12.01 15.63
CA GLU A 127 -43.37 10.85 15.09
C GLU A 127 -42.65 11.20 13.78
N ARG A 128 -43.33 11.90 12.85
CA ARG A 128 -42.69 12.45 11.64
C ARG A 128 -41.49 13.33 11.97
N TYR A 129 -41.64 14.14 13.01
CA TYR A 129 -40.58 15.01 13.50
C TYR A 129 -39.36 14.23 14.03
N ARG A 130 -39.59 13.23 14.91
CA ARG A 130 -38.54 12.35 15.44
C ARG A 130 -37.81 11.59 14.33
N LEU A 131 -38.55 11.05 13.35
CA LEU A 131 -37.99 10.36 12.19
C LEU A 131 -37.13 11.30 11.34
N ARG A 132 -37.59 12.53 11.07
CA ARG A 132 -36.81 13.53 10.33
C ARG A 132 -35.53 13.91 11.07
N TYR A 133 -35.59 14.16 12.38
CA TYR A 133 -34.43 14.47 13.21
C TYR A 133 -33.41 13.30 13.22
N ALA A 134 -33.89 12.06 13.40
CA ALA A 134 -33.04 10.88 13.39
C ALA A 134 -32.37 10.66 12.01
N SER A 135 -33.14 10.82 10.92
CA SER A 135 -32.61 10.75 9.56
C SER A 135 -31.49 11.77 9.32
N LEU A 136 -31.72 13.03 9.68
CA LEU A 136 -30.73 14.08 9.49
C LEU A 136 -29.49 13.88 10.37
N LYS A 137 -29.66 13.42 11.61
CA LYS A 137 -28.55 13.03 12.48
C LYS A 137 -27.71 11.90 11.87
N ASN A 138 -28.35 10.91 11.25
CA ASN A 138 -27.64 9.84 10.56
C ASN A 138 -26.89 10.36 9.31
N GLN A 139 -27.47 11.31 8.58
CA GLN A 139 -26.81 11.96 7.45
C GLN A 139 -25.58 12.76 7.89
N VAL A 140 -25.67 13.52 8.99
CA VAL A 140 -24.52 14.21 9.60
C VAL A 140 -23.42 13.21 9.95
N LYS A 141 -23.77 12.10 10.62
CA LYS A 141 -22.80 11.05 10.98
C LYS A 141 -22.11 10.46 9.74
N ALA A 142 -22.89 10.09 8.71
CA ALA A 142 -22.35 9.54 7.47
C ALA A 142 -21.46 10.55 6.72
N GLN A 143 -21.82 11.84 6.76
CA GLN A 143 -21.03 12.91 6.15
C GLN A 143 -19.72 13.18 6.91
N GLN A 144 -19.76 13.13 8.24
CA GLN A 144 -18.57 13.20 9.09
C GLN A 144 -17.60 12.04 8.81
N GLU A 145 -18.13 10.84 8.59
CA GLU A 145 -17.33 9.67 8.22
C GLU A 145 -16.65 9.84 6.85
N LYS A 146 -17.38 10.36 5.85
CA LYS A 146 -16.78 10.71 4.54
C LYS A 146 -15.66 11.73 4.67
N LEU A 147 -15.86 12.81 5.43
CA LEU A 147 -14.82 13.81 5.68
C LEU A 147 -13.60 13.17 6.36
N SER A 148 -13.82 12.32 7.36
CA SER A 148 -12.74 11.61 8.04
C SER A 148 -11.94 10.71 7.09
N ILE A 149 -12.60 9.99 6.19
CA ILE A 149 -11.94 9.19 5.14
C ILE A 149 -11.09 10.07 4.22
N ARG A 150 -11.63 11.22 3.78
CA ARG A 150 -10.88 12.16 2.93
C ARG A 150 -9.62 12.67 3.60
N GLN A 151 -9.74 13.10 4.85
CA GLN A 151 -8.62 13.56 5.66
C GLN A 151 -7.59 12.45 5.86
N ALA A 152 -8.04 11.22 6.09
CA ALA A 152 -7.16 10.07 6.25
C ALA A 152 -6.36 9.75 4.99
N ILE A 153 -7.02 9.77 3.81
CA ILE A 153 -6.35 9.57 2.52
C ILE A 153 -5.29 10.64 2.32
N LEU A 154 -5.64 11.92 2.50
CA LEU A 154 -4.70 13.03 2.38
C LEU A 154 -3.51 12.88 3.35
N ALA A 155 -3.76 12.42 4.58
CA ALA A 155 -2.70 12.21 5.56
C ALA A 155 -1.69 11.11 5.18
N LEU A 156 -2.03 10.20 4.26
CA LEU A 156 -1.09 9.19 3.76
C LEU A 156 0.11 9.79 3.02
N LEU A 157 -0.01 11.02 2.51
CA LEU A 157 1.11 11.70 1.86
C LEU A 157 2.17 12.17 2.86
N ALA A 158 1.85 12.26 4.16
CA ALA A 158 2.79 12.70 5.19
C ALA A 158 4.10 11.90 5.20
N PRO A 159 4.10 10.56 5.34
CA PRO A 159 5.33 9.77 5.32
C PRO A 159 6.05 9.79 3.97
N VAL A 160 5.35 10.09 2.87
CA VAL A 160 5.97 10.24 1.53
C VAL A 160 6.74 11.56 1.44
N ILE A 161 6.14 12.65 1.93
CA ILE A 161 6.80 13.95 2.03
C ILE A 161 7.97 13.90 3.02
N ASP A 162 7.81 13.20 4.15
CA ASP A 162 8.85 13.07 5.18
C ASP A 162 10.15 12.44 4.62
N VAL A 163 10.05 11.50 3.67
CA VAL A 163 11.23 10.92 3.00
C VAL A 163 11.92 11.91 2.07
N LEU A 164 11.17 12.76 1.38
CA LEU A 164 11.72 13.79 0.50
C LEU A 164 12.24 15.02 1.26
N LEU A 165 11.84 15.19 2.51
CA LEU A 165 12.29 16.27 3.40
C LEU A 165 13.75 16.15 3.87
N ALA A 166 14.52 15.21 3.34
CA ALA A 166 15.93 14.98 3.67
C ALA A 166 16.88 16.18 3.35
N VAL A 167 16.38 17.26 2.71
CA VAL A 167 17.20 18.39 2.21
C VAL A 167 16.66 19.79 2.62
N GLU A 168 16.01 19.93 3.78
CA GLU A 168 15.53 21.25 4.29
C GLU A 168 14.74 22.11 3.26
N ASP A 169 13.88 21.48 2.45
CA ASP A 169 13.03 22.20 1.50
C ASP A 169 11.84 22.85 2.25
N VAL A 170 11.85 24.18 2.34
CA VAL A 170 10.83 24.98 3.03
C VAL A 170 9.42 24.72 2.49
N GLU A 171 9.26 24.55 1.17
CA GLU A 171 7.95 24.36 0.57
C GLU A 171 7.39 22.97 0.90
N LEU A 172 8.23 21.93 0.94
CA LEU A 172 7.83 20.61 1.39
C LEU A 172 7.47 20.60 2.89
N LEU A 173 8.14 21.42 3.70
CA LEU A 173 7.87 21.55 5.14
C LEU A 173 6.49 22.20 5.37
N GLU A 174 6.16 23.24 4.62
CA GLU A 174 4.84 23.86 4.63
C GLU A 174 3.76 22.89 4.15
N LEU A 175 4.03 22.16 3.06
CA LEU A 175 3.13 21.13 2.55
C LEU A 175 2.84 20.08 3.62
N ARG A 176 3.88 19.59 4.30
CA ARG A 176 3.78 18.61 5.38
C ARG A 176 2.99 19.11 6.59
N ARG A 177 3.14 20.39 6.93
CA ARG A 177 2.40 21.05 8.03
C ARG A 177 0.93 21.28 7.70
N SER A 178 0.60 21.45 6.42
CA SER A 178 -0.79 21.61 5.96
C SER A 178 -1.60 20.32 6.11
N LEU A 179 -0.95 19.15 6.14
CA LEU A 179 -1.64 17.87 6.18
C LEU A 179 -2.38 17.64 7.51
N PRO A 180 -3.55 17.01 7.47
CA PRO A 180 -4.25 16.59 8.67
C PRO A 180 -3.39 15.61 9.48
N LYS A 181 -3.43 15.73 10.81
CA LYS A 181 -2.78 14.76 11.71
C LYS A 181 -3.54 13.44 11.59
N SER A 182 -2.96 12.44 10.93
CA SER A 182 -3.58 11.11 10.85
C SER A 182 -3.71 10.51 12.24
N SER A 183 -4.91 10.09 12.60
CA SER A 183 -5.20 9.29 13.80
C SER A 183 -5.69 7.88 13.47
N LEU A 184 -5.71 7.50 12.19
CA LEU A 184 -6.28 6.22 11.74
C LEU A 184 -5.17 5.17 11.61
N ASP A 185 -5.36 4.05 12.31
CA ASP A 185 -4.56 2.86 12.08
C ASP A 185 -4.83 2.29 10.68
N ALA A 186 -3.87 1.56 10.10
CA ALA A 186 -3.94 1.06 8.73
C ALA A 186 -5.12 0.09 8.49
N LYS A 187 -5.60 -0.60 9.53
CA LYS A 187 -6.74 -1.52 9.44
C LYS A 187 -8.05 -0.76 9.38
N ALA A 188 -8.25 0.20 10.27
CA ALA A 188 -9.40 1.10 10.26
C ALA A 188 -9.47 1.91 8.95
N PHE A 189 -8.31 2.30 8.42
CA PHE A 189 -8.22 2.95 7.12
C PHE A 189 -8.62 2.03 5.96
N LYS A 190 -8.14 0.78 5.93
CA LYS A 190 -8.53 -0.21 4.90
C LYS A 190 -10.03 -0.49 4.94
N GLU A 191 -10.61 -0.67 6.12
CA GLU A 191 -12.06 -0.85 6.29
C GLU A 191 -12.85 0.36 5.77
N ALA A 192 -12.37 1.57 6.03
CA ALA A 192 -13.02 2.79 5.56
C ALA A 192 -12.90 3.00 4.04
N LEU A 193 -11.81 2.51 3.43
CA LEU A 193 -11.59 2.52 1.99
C LEU A 193 -12.40 1.49 1.20
N LEU A 194 -12.89 0.41 1.81
CA LEU A 194 -13.76 -0.57 1.12
C LEU A 194 -15.03 0.07 0.55
N ASN A 195 -15.40 1.26 1.05
CA ASN A 195 -16.51 2.07 0.52
C ASN A 195 -16.15 2.85 -0.77
N ILE A 196 -14.88 2.81 -1.20
CA ILE A 196 -14.34 3.44 -2.40
C ILE A 196 -13.74 2.34 -3.28
N GLU A 197 -14.54 1.78 -4.19
CA GLU A 197 -14.16 0.65 -5.06
C GLU A 197 -12.80 0.81 -5.75
N CYS A 198 -12.49 2.01 -6.25
CA CYS A 198 -11.21 2.30 -6.90
C CYS A 198 -10.00 2.16 -5.94
N ALA A 199 -10.18 2.49 -4.67
CA ALA A 199 -9.12 2.40 -3.66
C ALA A 199 -8.75 0.96 -3.33
N ASP A 200 -9.72 0.04 -3.31
CA ASP A 200 -9.46 -1.39 -3.09
C ASP A 200 -8.64 -2.00 -4.23
N LEU A 201 -8.93 -1.63 -5.49
CA LEU A 201 -8.16 -2.07 -6.65
C LEU A 201 -6.69 -1.62 -6.58
N ALA A 202 -6.43 -0.37 -6.22
CA ALA A 202 -5.07 0.14 -6.04
C ALA A 202 -4.35 -0.60 -4.90
N TRP A 203 -5.06 -0.90 -3.81
CA TRP A 203 -4.52 -1.64 -2.68
C TRP A 203 -4.13 -3.07 -3.07
N GLN A 204 -5.03 -3.80 -3.73
CA GLN A 204 -4.77 -5.18 -4.19
C GLN A 204 -3.59 -5.26 -5.16
N LYS A 205 -3.47 -4.27 -6.07
CA LYS A 205 -2.34 -4.17 -7.00
C LYS A 205 -1.02 -3.99 -6.24
N MET A 206 -0.99 -3.13 -5.24
CA MET A 206 0.21 -2.94 -4.40
C MET A 206 0.51 -4.16 -3.53
N ASP A 207 -0.49 -4.85 -3.00
CA ASP A 207 -0.32 -6.10 -2.25
C ASP A 207 0.34 -7.18 -3.12
N LYS A 208 -0.04 -7.30 -4.40
CA LYS A 208 0.59 -8.24 -5.35
C LYS A 208 2.05 -7.91 -5.61
N LEU A 209 2.36 -6.62 -5.82
CA LEU A 209 3.72 -6.16 -6.04
C LEU A 209 4.61 -6.40 -4.80
N GLU A 210 4.10 -6.05 -3.61
CA GLU A 210 4.80 -6.32 -2.34
C GLU A 210 5.08 -7.81 -2.15
N HIS A 211 4.10 -8.66 -2.47
CA HIS A 211 4.24 -10.10 -2.35
C HIS A 211 5.32 -10.64 -3.30
N ALA A 212 5.30 -10.22 -4.56
CA ALA A 212 6.29 -10.62 -5.56
C ALA A 212 7.71 -10.21 -5.15
N LEU A 213 7.91 -8.96 -4.71
CA LEU A 213 9.20 -8.48 -4.22
C LEU A 213 9.68 -9.28 -3.01
N ASN A 214 8.79 -9.52 -2.04
CA ASN A 214 9.10 -10.33 -0.87
C ASN A 214 9.49 -11.75 -1.24
N ASN A 215 8.83 -12.36 -2.21
CA ASN A 215 9.16 -13.72 -2.66
C ASN A 215 10.58 -13.76 -3.24
N VAL A 216 10.91 -12.83 -4.14
CA VAL A 216 12.25 -12.74 -4.73
C VAL A 216 13.32 -12.53 -3.66
N VAL A 217 13.13 -11.52 -2.79
CA VAL A 217 14.09 -11.20 -1.73
C VAL A 217 14.27 -12.38 -0.78
N LYS A 218 13.18 -13.04 -0.35
CA LYS A 218 13.27 -14.23 0.52
C LYS A 218 13.98 -15.41 -0.15
N LYS A 219 13.79 -15.63 -1.45
CA LYS A 219 14.50 -16.68 -2.19
C LYS A 219 15.99 -16.39 -2.28
N CYS A 220 16.38 -15.12 -2.38
CA CYS A 220 17.78 -14.70 -2.56
C CYS A 220 18.55 -14.50 -1.25
N THR A 221 17.86 -14.35 -0.13
CA THR A 221 18.50 -14.02 1.15
C THR A 221 18.52 -15.21 2.09
N TYR A 222 19.73 -15.69 2.39
CA TYR A 222 19.93 -16.69 3.43
C TYR A 222 19.98 -16.03 4.82
N HIS A 223 18.99 -16.35 5.65
CA HIS A 223 19.00 -16.00 7.08
C HIS A 223 19.29 -17.25 7.91
N PRO A 224 20.48 -17.37 8.50
CA PRO A 224 20.80 -18.51 9.36
C PRO A 224 19.91 -18.51 10.60
N GLU A 225 19.26 -19.64 10.88
CA GLU A 225 18.46 -19.82 12.09
C GLU A 225 19.35 -20.36 13.23
N GLY A 226 19.46 -19.62 14.34
CA GLY A 226 20.21 -20.04 15.53
C GLY A 226 21.67 -19.57 15.58
N ARG A 227 22.47 -20.12 16.52
CA ARG A 227 23.89 -19.79 16.64
C ARG A 227 24.68 -20.54 15.57
N ILE A 228 25.18 -19.82 14.57
CA ILE A 228 26.18 -20.34 13.63
C ILE A 228 27.45 -20.60 14.45
N ASN A 229 27.81 -21.86 14.64
CA ASN A 229 29.12 -22.21 15.17
C ASN A 229 30.13 -22.15 14.01
N PRO A 230 31.10 -21.23 14.00
CA PRO A 230 32.07 -21.11 12.92
C PRO A 230 32.97 -22.36 12.76
N LEU A 231 32.98 -23.26 13.76
CA LEU A 231 33.74 -24.52 13.73
C LEU A 231 32.95 -25.70 13.15
N TRP A 232 31.64 -25.56 12.93
CA TRP A 232 30.78 -26.62 12.37
C TRP A 232 29.73 -26.00 11.45
N VAL A 233 29.89 -26.18 10.15
CA VAL A 233 28.87 -25.80 9.18
C VAL A 233 27.86 -26.95 9.07
N ASN A 234 26.61 -26.70 9.44
CA ASN A 234 25.53 -27.66 9.26
C ASN A 234 25.28 -27.83 7.75
N PRO A 235 25.30 -29.05 7.18
CA PRO A 235 25.03 -29.27 5.76
C PRO A 235 23.69 -28.68 5.29
N ILE A 236 22.68 -28.63 6.18
CA ILE A 236 21.38 -28.01 5.90
C ILE A 236 21.51 -26.50 5.69
N ASP A 237 22.43 -25.85 6.40
CA ASP A 237 22.68 -24.41 6.30
C ASP A 237 23.51 -24.07 5.05
N GLU A 238 24.39 -24.98 4.61
CA GLU A 238 25.08 -24.86 3.32
C GLU A 238 24.10 -25.00 2.16
N ASP A 239 23.24 -26.01 2.15
CA ASP A 239 22.27 -26.22 1.07
C ASP A 239 21.31 -25.03 0.95
N LYS A 240 20.84 -24.47 2.09
CA LYS A 240 20.01 -23.25 2.11
C LYS A 240 20.76 -22.03 1.57
N ARG A 241 22.04 -21.89 1.91
CA ARG A 241 22.90 -20.81 1.39
C ARG A 241 23.09 -20.95 -0.12
N GLU A 242 23.43 -22.14 -0.59
CA GLU A 242 23.61 -22.43 -2.02
C GLU A 242 22.32 -22.16 -2.81
N CYS A 243 21.15 -22.56 -2.30
CA CYS A 243 19.86 -22.23 -2.92
C CYS A 243 19.66 -20.71 -3.06
N ALA A 244 20.03 -19.94 -2.03
CA ALA A 244 19.91 -18.49 -2.05
C ALA A 244 20.90 -17.83 -3.03
N GLU A 245 22.12 -18.36 -3.13
CA GLU A 245 23.14 -17.92 -4.10
C GLU A 245 22.69 -18.21 -5.54
N ILE A 246 22.22 -19.42 -5.84
CA ILE A 246 21.69 -19.79 -7.17
C ILE A 246 20.48 -18.92 -7.53
N SER A 247 19.60 -18.64 -6.58
CA SER A 247 18.46 -17.74 -6.79
C SER A 247 18.92 -16.32 -7.09
N ARG A 248 19.92 -15.81 -6.36
CA ARG A 248 20.53 -14.50 -6.66
C ARG A 248 21.14 -14.46 -8.05
N ASP A 249 21.83 -15.53 -8.48
CA ASP A 249 22.35 -15.64 -9.85
C ASP A 249 21.20 -15.53 -10.88
N TYR A 250 20.09 -16.24 -10.66
CA TYR A 250 18.91 -16.19 -11.56
C TYR A 250 18.32 -14.80 -11.72
N TYR A 251 18.11 -14.08 -10.61
CA TYR A 251 17.49 -12.75 -10.64
C TYR A 251 18.48 -11.63 -11.01
N GLY A 252 19.77 -11.94 -11.07
CA GLY A 252 20.80 -11.01 -11.51
C GLY A 252 20.71 -10.65 -13.00
N PRO A 253 21.34 -9.55 -13.41
CA PRO A 253 21.24 -9.02 -14.78
C PRO A 253 21.87 -9.96 -15.81
N ASP A 254 22.91 -10.70 -15.43
CA ASP A 254 23.62 -11.64 -16.30
C ASP A 254 22.72 -12.79 -16.76
N MET A 255 21.68 -13.10 -15.98
CA MET A 255 20.72 -14.18 -16.27
C MET A 255 19.40 -13.65 -16.85
N ALA A 256 19.31 -12.37 -17.22
CA ALA A 256 18.08 -11.80 -17.80
C ALA A 256 17.60 -12.52 -19.07
N PHE A 257 18.50 -13.16 -19.82
CA PHE A 257 18.16 -13.91 -21.04
C PHE A 257 17.41 -15.22 -20.77
N ILE A 258 17.48 -15.79 -19.56
CA ILE A 258 16.79 -17.04 -19.22
C ILE A 258 15.36 -16.82 -18.71
N HIS A 259 15.03 -15.61 -18.25
CA HIS A 259 13.72 -15.29 -17.65
C HIS A 259 12.51 -15.61 -18.56
N PRO A 260 12.59 -15.50 -19.90
CA PRO A 260 11.48 -15.89 -20.78
C PRO A 260 11.27 -17.39 -20.93
N VAL A 261 12.30 -18.20 -20.69
CA VAL A 261 12.30 -19.64 -20.99
C VAL A 261 12.24 -20.52 -19.75
N MET A 262 12.59 -19.99 -18.58
CA MET A 262 12.71 -20.77 -17.34
C MET A 262 12.27 -19.94 -16.13
N SER A 263 11.50 -20.53 -15.20
CA SER A 263 11.21 -19.89 -13.91
C SER A 263 12.39 -20.02 -12.94
N ALA A 264 12.42 -19.23 -11.86
CA ALA A 264 13.46 -19.35 -10.84
C ALA A 264 13.54 -20.76 -10.24
N ASP A 265 12.40 -21.41 -10.01
CA ASP A 265 12.35 -22.75 -9.42
C ASP A 265 12.88 -23.82 -10.40
N GLU A 266 12.59 -23.68 -11.69
CA GLU A 266 13.15 -24.57 -12.72
C GLU A 266 14.67 -24.41 -12.83
N TYR A 267 15.16 -23.17 -12.76
CA TYR A 267 16.60 -22.88 -12.78
C TYR A 267 17.31 -23.41 -11.53
N LEU A 268 16.72 -23.23 -10.36
CA LEU A 268 17.23 -23.75 -9.10
C LEU A 268 17.37 -25.28 -9.15
N ASN A 269 16.32 -25.97 -9.60
CA ASN A 269 16.32 -27.42 -9.73
C ASN A 269 17.36 -27.94 -10.75
N TYR A 270 17.67 -27.14 -11.77
CA TYR A 270 18.71 -27.45 -12.74
C TYR A 270 20.13 -27.25 -12.18
N MET A 271 20.36 -26.16 -11.45
CA MET A 271 21.70 -25.75 -10.98
C MET A 271 22.13 -26.41 -9.68
N LEU A 272 21.20 -26.71 -8.77
CA LEU A 272 21.52 -27.23 -7.45
C LEU A 272 22.30 -28.56 -7.50
N PRO A 273 21.92 -29.57 -8.32
CA PRO A 273 22.70 -30.80 -8.46
C PRO A 273 24.13 -30.55 -8.98
N ILE A 274 24.30 -29.56 -9.88
CA ILE A 274 25.60 -29.19 -10.45
C ILE A 274 26.50 -28.59 -9.35
N ARG A 275 25.96 -27.66 -8.54
CA ARG A 275 26.68 -27.06 -7.41
C ARG A 275 27.07 -28.12 -6.37
N HIS A 276 26.17 -29.05 -6.04
CA HIS A 276 26.48 -30.16 -5.14
C HIS A 276 27.63 -31.04 -5.66
N GLN A 277 27.63 -31.35 -6.96
CA GLN A 277 28.72 -32.14 -7.57
C GLN A 277 30.06 -31.39 -7.54
N GLN A 278 30.06 -30.10 -7.85
CA GLN A 278 31.26 -29.26 -7.79
C GLN A 278 31.83 -29.17 -6.36
N ARG A 279 30.97 -29.01 -5.36
CA ARG A 279 31.36 -29.02 -3.94
C ARG A 279 31.99 -30.35 -3.55
N ALA A 280 31.36 -31.47 -3.91
CA ALA A 280 31.88 -32.81 -3.61
C ALA A 280 33.26 -33.03 -4.25
N GLN A 281 33.46 -32.57 -5.49
CA GLN A 281 34.76 -32.62 -6.17
C GLN A 281 35.82 -31.76 -5.46
N ARG A 282 35.48 -30.52 -5.07
CA ARG A 282 36.38 -29.63 -4.33
C ARG A 282 36.82 -30.25 -3.01
N LEU A 283 35.88 -30.75 -2.20
CA LEU A 283 36.17 -31.41 -0.92
C LEU A 283 37.06 -32.65 -1.10
N THR A 284 36.89 -33.38 -2.21
CA THR A 284 37.73 -34.54 -2.52
C THR A 284 39.16 -34.12 -2.88
N LEU A 285 39.32 -33.04 -3.65
CA LEU A 285 40.63 -32.49 -4.01
C LEU A 285 41.36 -31.92 -2.79
N GLU A 286 40.66 -31.20 -1.92
CA GLU A 286 41.22 -30.65 -0.67
C GLU A 286 41.73 -31.76 0.26
N LYS A 287 40.96 -32.85 0.42
CA LYS A 287 41.40 -34.02 1.21
C LYS A 287 42.60 -34.77 0.65
N ASN A 288 42.85 -34.66 -0.66
CA ASN A 288 43.97 -35.32 -1.33
C ASN A 288 45.22 -34.43 -1.42
N ALA A 289 45.11 -33.16 -1.01
CA ALA A 289 46.20 -32.19 -1.01
C ALA A 289 46.91 -32.07 0.36
N ASP A 290 46.30 -32.63 1.42
CA ASP A 290 46.87 -32.85 2.76
C ASP A 290 47.53 -34.23 2.87
#